data_AF-A0A6B2C8P5-F1
#
_entry.id   AF-A0A6B2C8P5-F1
#
_cell.length_a   1.000
_cell.length_b   1.000
_cell.length_c   1.000
_cell.angle_alpha   90.00
_cell.angle_beta   90.00
_cell.angle_gamma   90.00
#
_symmetry.space_group_name_H-M   'P 1'
#
loop_
_entity.id
_entity.type
_entity.pdbx_description
1 polymer ?
#
loop_
_entity_poly.entity_id
_entity_poly.type
_entity_poly.pdbx_seq_one_letter_code
_entity_poly.pdbx_strand_id
1 'polypeptide(L)'
;MNLSLKTSITNVKLDHPLMNSSGILGSEPETIDILIRYNVSAVVSKTITYEPRKGYDPPIVVELRNGGLINAVGLANPGRDIIPKLIERARRYNRPIIISVGGSSVKEFVEVASTADLYKADAVELNLSCPHTKGYGIEIGSDPENVSEIVEAVSGSIKIPVIAKLGLSDRILRSAEKALEKGAKALTLINTIKALVIDVYSMKPILTNIFGGLSGPPIHPIAVRIVYEIYRELKPEIIGVGGVSDWRDVAEFILAGAKAVQIGTALIKKPDIIPEILKDLQNWMIEINIKDINEVVGAALKS
;
A
#
# COMPACT_ATOMS: atom_id res chain seq x y z
N MET A 1 -3.45 -0.94 32.40
CA MET A 1 -2.77 0.25 31.84
C MET A 1 -3.60 0.77 30.69
N ASN A 2 -3.68 2.08 30.46
CA ASN A 2 -4.38 2.62 29.29
C ASN A 2 -3.40 2.63 28.09
N LEU A 3 -3.45 1.60 27.26
CA LEU A 3 -2.57 1.43 26.09
C LEU A 3 -3.15 2.14 24.88
N SER A 4 -2.31 2.84 24.12
CA SER A 4 -2.69 3.54 22.89
C SER A 4 -2.02 2.91 21.68
N LEU A 5 -2.86 2.39 20.77
CA LEU A 5 -2.45 2.01 19.42
C LEU A 5 -2.68 3.14 18.41
N LYS A 6 -3.28 4.26 18.84
CA LYS A 6 -3.64 5.36 17.94
C LYS A 6 -2.39 5.94 17.30
N THR A 7 -2.51 6.29 16.02
CA THR A 7 -1.41 6.91 15.28
C THR A 7 -1.99 7.83 14.21
N SER A 8 -1.12 8.42 13.40
CA SER A 8 -1.52 9.18 12.22
C SER A 8 -0.49 9.02 11.12
N ILE A 9 -0.97 9.00 9.89
CA ILE A 9 -0.14 9.18 8.71
C ILE A 9 -0.62 10.44 7.99
N THR A 10 0.30 11.30 7.61
CA THR A 10 0.09 12.67 7.16
C THR A 10 -0.75 13.47 8.17
N ASN A 11 -2.04 13.64 7.91
CA ASN A 11 -3.07 14.21 8.79
C ASN A 11 -4.24 13.24 9.02
N VAL A 12 -4.17 12.02 8.46
CA VAL A 12 -5.18 10.98 8.62
C VAL A 12 -5.02 10.34 9.99
N LYS A 13 -6.02 10.53 10.86
CA LYS A 13 -6.05 9.94 12.19
C LYS A 13 -6.46 8.48 12.11
N LEU A 14 -5.72 7.63 12.81
CA LEU A 14 -5.93 6.20 12.83
C LEU A 14 -6.18 5.73 14.28
N ASP A 15 -7.24 4.94 14.47
CA ASP A 15 -7.57 4.29 15.76
C ASP A 15 -6.50 3.26 16.16
N HIS A 16 -5.84 2.67 15.16
CA HIS A 16 -4.72 1.73 15.29
C HIS A 16 -3.88 1.73 14.00
N PRO A 17 -2.65 1.18 13.96
CA PRO A 17 -1.76 1.38 12.81
C PRO A 17 -2.15 0.56 11.56
N LEU A 18 -3.24 -0.20 11.57
CA LEU A 18 -3.51 -1.21 10.52
C LEU A 18 -4.58 -0.77 9.53
N MET A 19 -4.30 -0.99 8.25
CA MET A 19 -5.24 -0.78 7.13
C MET A 19 -5.09 -1.89 6.09
N ASN A 20 -6.01 -1.98 5.13
CA ASN A 20 -5.84 -2.89 3.98
C ASN A 20 -4.82 -2.32 2.99
N SER A 21 -4.18 -3.18 2.20
CA SER A 21 -3.38 -2.74 1.06
C SER A 21 -4.22 -2.56 -0.20
N SER A 22 -3.86 -1.57 -1.03
CA SER A 22 -4.48 -1.36 -2.33
C SER A 22 -4.45 -2.64 -3.18
N GLY A 23 -5.59 -2.96 -3.79
CA GLY A 23 -5.78 -4.19 -4.57
C GLY A 23 -6.59 -5.27 -3.85
N ILE A 24 -6.65 -5.22 -2.52
CA ILE A 24 -7.51 -6.07 -1.67
C ILE A 24 -8.82 -5.34 -1.41
N LEU A 25 -9.91 -5.81 -2.02
CA LEU A 25 -11.22 -5.18 -1.92
C LEU A 25 -11.15 -3.69 -2.34
N GLY A 26 -12.12 -2.87 -1.95
CA GLY A 26 -12.11 -1.43 -2.18
C GLY A 26 -12.29 -1.02 -3.64
N SER A 27 -12.87 -1.89 -4.48
CA SER A 27 -13.25 -1.56 -5.86
C SER A 27 -14.71 -1.16 -6.01
N GLU A 28 -15.55 -1.51 -5.02
CA GLU A 28 -16.99 -1.23 -4.99
C GLU A 28 -17.42 -0.82 -3.58
N PRO A 29 -18.49 -0.04 -3.39
CA PRO A 29 -18.98 0.35 -2.06
C PRO A 29 -19.19 -0.84 -1.12
N GLU A 30 -19.76 -1.94 -1.59
CA GLU A 30 -20.06 -3.12 -0.80
C GLU A 30 -18.79 -3.77 -0.24
N THR A 31 -17.67 -3.66 -0.98
CA THR A 31 -16.38 -4.16 -0.52
C THR A 31 -15.77 -3.31 0.61
N ILE A 32 -16.21 -2.06 0.75
CA ILE A 32 -15.85 -1.20 1.90
C ILE A 32 -16.48 -1.77 3.18
N ASP A 33 -17.71 -2.28 3.14
CA ASP A 33 -18.37 -2.87 4.31
C ASP A 33 -17.59 -4.07 4.86
N ILE A 34 -17.03 -4.87 3.96
CA ILE A 34 -16.18 -6.00 4.32
C ILE A 34 -14.94 -5.49 5.06
N LEU A 35 -14.27 -4.47 4.53
CA LEU A 35 -13.09 -3.86 5.16
C LEU A 35 -13.42 -3.27 6.54
N ILE A 36 -14.57 -2.62 6.71
CA ILE A 36 -15.03 -2.13 8.01
C ILE A 36 -15.22 -3.28 8.99
N ARG A 37 -15.80 -4.40 8.56
CA ARG A 37 -15.93 -5.61 9.40
C ARG A 37 -14.58 -6.22 9.76
N TYR A 38 -13.58 -6.10 8.90
CA TYR A 38 -12.20 -6.51 9.18
C TYR A 38 -11.49 -5.55 10.14
N ASN A 39 -12.18 -4.52 10.63
CA ASN A 39 -11.66 -3.55 11.58
C ASN A 39 -10.44 -2.78 11.05
N VAL A 40 -10.42 -2.38 9.78
CA VAL A 40 -9.36 -1.50 9.27
C VAL A 40 -9.48 -0.11 9.88
N SER A 41 -8.36 0.54 10.22
CA SER A 41 -8.36 1.90 10.76
C SER A 41 -8.53 2.96 9.68
N ALA A 42 -8.19 2.64 8.44
CA ALA A 42 -8.48 3.41 7.23
C ALA A 42 -8.68 2.44 6.06
N VAL A 43 -9.42 2.88 5.05
CA VAL A 43 -9.66 2.10 3.84
C VAL A 43 -8.72 2.60 2.74
N VAL A 44 -7.98 1.69 2.12
CA VAL A 44 -7.22 1.97 0.90
C VAL A 44 -7.99 1.35 -0.27
N SER A 45 -8.39 2.17 -1.25
CA SER A 45 -9.13 1.64 -2.41
C SER A 45 -8.28 0.68 -3.25
N LYS A 46 -8.94 -0.08 -4.13
CA LYS A 46 -8.25 -0.62 -5.31
C LYS A 46 -7.58 0.54 -6.05
N THR A 47 -6.43 0.31 -6.70
CA THR A 47 -5.85 1.30 -7.60
C THR A 47 -6.85 1.62 -8.72
N ILE A 48 -7.28 2.88 -8.78
CA ILE A 48 -8.25 3.41 -9.76
C ILE A 48 -7.49 4.11 -10.88
N THR A 49 -7.92 3.87 -12.12
CA THR A 49 -7.43 4.58 -13.32
C THR A 49 -8.49 5.53 -13.86
N TYR A 50 -8.12 6.37 -14.83
CA TYR A 50 -9.06 7.31 -15.44
C TYR A 50 -10.27 6.58 -16.04
N GLU A 51 -10.02 5.72 -17.03
CA GLU A 51 -11.03 4.81 -17.59
C GLU A 51 -11.07 3.47 -16.84
N PRO A 52 -12.19 2.72 -16.92
CA PRO A 52 -12.24 1.33 -16.47
C PRO A 52 -11.21 0.45 -17.18
N ARG A 53 -10.67 -0.54 -16.46
CA ARG A 53 -9.77 -1.56 -17.02
C ARG A 53 -10.29 -2.95 -16.73
N LYS A 54 -10.33 -3.79 -17.77
CA LYS A 54 -10.69 -5.21 -17.67
C LYS A 54 -9.65 -6.02 -16.88
N GLY A 55 -8.36 -5.71 -17.07
CA GLY A 55 -7.25 -6.54 -16.58
C GLY A 55 -6.87 -7.65 -17.56
N TYR A 56 -6.01 -8.57 -17.10
CA TYR A 56 -5.58 -9.72 -17.89
C TYR A 56 -6.56 -10.90 -17.79
N ASP A 57 -6.54 -11.77 -18.80
CA ASP A 57 -7.37 -12.98 -18.80
C ASP A 57 -6.78 -14.04 -17.84
N PRO A 58 -7.62 -14.80 -17.10
CA PRO A 58 -7.14 -15.86 -16.19
C PRO A 58 -6.34 -16.97 -16.89
N PRO A 59 -5.46 -17.68 -16.16
CA PRO A 59 -5.08 -17.50 -14.74
C PRO A 59 -4.25 -16.24 -14.46
N ILE A 60 -4.69 -15.48 -13.46
CA ILE A 60 -4.07 -14.20 -13.02
C ILE A 60 -3.60 -14.22 -11.57
N VAL A 61 -3.80 -15.31 -10.85
CA VAL A 61 -3.40 -15.47 -9.45
C VAL A 61 -2.98 -16.92 -9.22
N VAL A 62 -1.92 -17.11 -8.45
CA VAL A 62 -1.46 -18.42 -8.01
C VAL A 62 -0.92 -18.31 -6.58
N GLU A 63 -1.34 -19.24 -5.74
CA GLU A 63 -0.85 -19.37 -4.37
C GLU A 63 0.39 -20.26 -4.33
N LEU A 64 1.38 -19.85 -3.54
CA LEU A 64 2.62 -20.59 -3.32
C LEU A 64 2.59 -21.35 -2.00
N ARG A 65 3.34 -22.46 -1.95
CA ARG A 65 3.42 -23.34 -0.77
C ARG A 65 3.94 -22.65 0.50
N ASN A 66 4.71 -21.58 0.35
CA ASN A 66 5.27 -20.78 1.43
C ASN A 66 4.33 -19.64 1.89
N GLY A 67 3.04 -19.72 1.56
CA GLY A 67 2.04 -18.72 1.91
C GLY A 67 2.04 -17.47 1.02
N GLY A 68 3.01 -17.35 0.10
CA GLY A 68 3.07 -16.27 -0.88
C GLY A 68 1.99 -16.35 -1.95
N LEU A 69 1.78 -15.24 -2.66
CA LEU A 69 0.83 -15.13 -3.76
C LEU A 69 1.49 -14.38 -4.91
N ILE A 70 1.44 -14.94 -6.13
CA ILE A 70 1.85 -14.23 -7.34
C ILE A 70 0.59 -13.82 -8.10
N ASN A 71 0.43 -12.52 -8.39
CA ASN A 71 -0.73 -12.01 -9.13
C ASN A 71 -0.34 -11.15 -10.34
N ALA A 72 -1.14 -11.25 -11.40
CA ALA A 72 -1.07 -10.43 -12.60
C ALA A 72 -2.49 -9.95 -12.95
N VAL A 73 -3.02 -9.02 -12.15
CA VAL A 73 -4.41 -8.55 -12.30
C VAL A 73 -4.55 -7.55 -13.46
N GLY A 74 -3.45 -6.93 -13.91
CA GLY A 74 -3.48 -5.94 -15.00
C GLY A 74 -4.21 -4.64 -14.64
N LEU A 75 -4.22 -4.28 -13.35
CA LEU A 75 -4.95 -3.13 -12.80
C LEU A 75 -6.45 -3.15 -13.13
N ALA A 76 -7.11 -4.31 -13.11
CA ALA A 76 -8.57 -4.38 -13.25
C ALA A 76 -9.27 -3.47 -12.22
N ASN A 77 -10.05 -2.50 -12.69
CA ASN A 77 -10.72 -1.49 -11.87
C ASN A 77 -11.87 -0.81 -12.62
N PRO A 78 -12.85 -0.21 -11.91
CA PRO A 78 -14.07 0.35 -12.50
C PRO A 78 -13.91 1.78 -13.06
N GLY A 79 -12.72 2.37 -13.03
CA GLY A 79 -12.50 3.76 -13.45
C GLY A 79 -12.84 4.79 -12.37
N ARG A 80 -12.48 6.05 -12.61
CA ARG A 80 -12.56 7.14 -11.61
C ARG A 80 -13.96 7.47 -11.12
N ASP A 81 -14.99 7.16 -11.91
CA ASP A 81 -16.37 7.50 -11.60
C ASP A 81 -16.92 6.73 -10.38
N ILE A 82 -16.22 5.69 -9.92
CA ILE A 82 -16.55 4.98 -8.68
C ILE A 82 -16.17 5.78 -7.42
N ILE A 83 -15.16 6.66 -7.51
CA ILE A 83 -14.53 7.33 -6.37
C ILE A 83 -15.55 8.01 -5.43
N PRO A 84 -16.54 8.77 -5.93
CA PRO A 84 -17.54 9.40 -5.07
C PRO A 84 -18.30 8.39 -4.20
N LYS A 85 -18.67 7.25 -4.78
CA LYS A 85 -19.43 6.20 -4.09
C LYS A 85 -18.57 5.49 -3.03
N LEU A 86 -17.28 5.28 -3.31
CA LEU A 86 -16.35 4.72 -2.32
C LEU A 86 -16.19 5.65 -1.12
N ILE A 87 -15.98 6.95 -1.39
CA ILE A 87 -15.82 7.96 -0.34
C ILE A 87 -17.08 8.09 0.50
N GLU A 88 -18.25 8.17 -0.14
CA GLU A 88 -19.54 8.23 0.55
C GLU A 88 -19.75 7.00 1.45
N ARG A 89 -19.37 5.80 0.97
CA ARG A 89 -19.48 4.58 1.76
C ARG A 89 -18.56 4.57 2.97
N ALA A 90 -17.30 4.95 2.83
CA ALA A 90 -16.36 5.01 3.96
C ALA A 90 -16.80 6.06 5.00
N ARG A 91 -17.28 7.23 4.53
CA ARG A 91 -17.77 8.31 5.39
C ARG A 91 -18.97 7.90 6.24
N ARG A 92 -19.86 7.03 5.72
CA ARG A 92 -20.99 6.47 6.50
C ARG A 92 -20.56 5.69 7.76
N TYR A 93 -19.36 5.14 7.76
CA TYR A 93 -18.78 4.44 8.92
C TYR A 93 -17.79 5.29 9.71
N ASN A 94 -17.69 6.60 9.42
CA ASN A 94 -16.69 7.49 9.98
C ASN A 94 -15.26 6.95 9.83
N ARG A 95 -14.98 6.32 8.67
CA ARG A 95 -13.68 5.71 8.38
C ARG A 95 -12.94 6.53 7.33
N PRO A 96 -11.66 6.90 7.57
CA PRO A 96 -10.88 7.57 6.55
C PRO A 96 -10.67 6.70 5.31
N ILE A 97 -10.59 7.33 4.15
CA ILE A 97 -10.35 6.66 2.87
C ILE A 97 -9.18 7.29 2.12
N ILE A 98 -8.25 6.43 1.70
CA ILE A 98 -7.11 6.73 0.85
C ILE A 98 -7.41 6.16 -0.53
N ILE A 99 -7.49 7.03 -1.55
CA ILE A 99 -7.72 6.58 -2.92
C ILE A 99 -6.39 6.20 -3.54
N SER A 100 -6.22 4.91 -3.85
CA SER A 100 -5.06 4.45 -4.61
C SER A 100 -5.23 4.83 -6.08
N VAL A 101 -4.26 5.57 -6.63
CA VAL A 101 -4.32 6.15 -7.98
C VAL A 101 -3.29 5.49 -8.88
N GLY A 102 -3.70 5.11 -10.08
CA GLY A 102 -2.81 4.65 -11.15
C GLY A 102 -3.16 5.33 -12.47
N GLY A 103 -2.22 5.31 -13.41
CA GLY A 103 -2.41 5.87 -14.74
C GLY A 103 -1.30 5.46 -15.70
N SER A 104 -1.55 5.69 -16.98
CA SER A 104 -0.59 5.49 -18.07
C SER A 104 0.04 6.80 -18.55
N SER A 105 -0.25 7.92 -17.90
CA SER A 105 0.39 9.21 -18.11
C SER A 105 0.24 10.10 -16.88
N VAL A 106 1.11 11.12 -16.75
CA VAL A 106 1.00 12.15 -15.70
C VAL A 106 -0.39 12.77 -15.67
N LYS A 107 -0.98 13.05 -16.84
CA LYS A 107 -2.33 13.60 -16.98
C LYS A 107 -3.38 12.69 -16.33
N GLU A 108 -3.32 11.38 -16.55
CA GLU A 108 -4.26 10.44 -15.94
C GLU A 108 -4.13 10.41 -14.41
N PHE A 109 -2.90 10.43 -13.89
CA PHE A 109 -2.66 10.51 -12.45
C PHE A 109 -3.30 11.78 -11.85
N VAL A 110 -3.09 12.94 -12.49
CA VAL A 110 -3.68 14.22 -12.06
C VAL A 110 -5.21 14.16 -12.10
N GLU A 111 -5.81 13.67 -13.18
CA GLU A 111 -7.27 13.63 -13.34
C GLU A 111 -7.96 12.74 -12.29
N VAL A 112 -7.38 11.57 -11.99
CA VAL A 112 -7.93 10.66 -10.97
C VAL A 112 -7.73 11.24 -9.57
N ALA A 113 -6.56 11.80 -9.28
CA ALA A 113 -6.28 12.42 -7.99
C ALA A 113 -7.15 13.67 -7.74
N SER A 114 -7.36 14.51 -8.76
CA SER A 114 -8.27 15.66 -8.71
C SER A 114 -9.71 15.24 -8.47
N THR A 115 -10.12 14.08 -8.99
CA THR A 115 -11.44 13.50 -8.67
C THR A 115 -11.51 13.14 -7.18
N ALA A 116 -10.49 12.49 -6.62
CA ALA A 116 -10.45 12.18 -5.19
C ALA A 116 -10.45 13.45 -4.31
N ASP A 117 -9.74 14.50 -4.72
CA ASP A 117 -9.69 15.79 -4.03
C ASP A 117 -11.05 16.50 -4.04
N LEU A 118 -11.71 16.55 -5.21
CA LEU A 118 -13.04 17.16 -5.38
C LEU A 118 -14.07 16.57 -4.41
N TYR A 119 -14.05 15.25 -4.23
CA TYR A 119 -14.95 14.54 -3.32
C TYR A 119 -14.43 14.43 -1.89
N LYS A 120 -13.28 15.03 -1.61
CA LYS A 120 -12.66 15.14 -0.28
C LYS A 120 -12.34 13.77 0.32
N ALA A 121 -11.59 12.95 -0.42
CA ALA A 121 -10.88 11.82 0.17
C ALA A 121 -9.88 12.31 1.23
N ASP A 122 -9.47 11.44 2.15
CA ASP A 122 -8.54 11.83 3.22
C ASP A 122 -7.09 11.91 2.73
N ALA A 123 -6.75 11.12 1.71
CA ALA A 123 -5.48 11.17 0.99
C ALA A 123 -5.58 10.48 -0.38
N VAL A 124 -4.55 10.65 -1.21
CA VAL A 124 -4.28 9.77 -2.36
C VAL A 124 -3.00 8.98 -2.15
N GLU A 125 -3.00 7.72 -2.59
CA GLU A 125 -1.80 6.87 -2.67
C GLU A 125 -1.45 6.66 -4.15
N LEU A 126 -0.37 7.28 -4.63
CA LEU A 126 0.08 7.11 -6.01
C LEU A 126 0.78 5.76 -6.14
N ASN A 127 0.18 4.84 -6.89
CA ASN A 127 0.77 3.56 -7.22
C ASN A 127 1.80 3.73 -8.33
N LEU A 128 3.03 4.06 -7.94
CA LEU A 128 4.11 4.38 -8.88
C LEU A 128 4.84 3.14 -9.38
N SER A 129 4.51 1.92 -8.95
CA SER A 129 5.22 0.71 -9.37
C SER A 129 4.73 0.10 -10.69
N CYS A 130 3.74 0.71 -11.36
CA CYS A 130 3.07 0.08 -12.51
C CYS A 130 3.81 0.31 -13.83
N PRO A 131 4.04 -0.74 -14.65
CA PRO A 131 4.96 -0.72 -15.80
C PRO A 131 4.34 -0.24 -17.13
N HIS A 132 3.32 0.61 -17.12
CA HIS A 132 2.53 0.87 -18.33
C HIS A 132 2.55 2.33 -18.78
N THR A 133 3.70 2.79 -19.24
CA THR A 133 3.85 3.90 -20.20
C THR A 133 4.52 3.38 -21.47
N LYS A 134 4.01 3.81 -22.63
CA LYS A 134 4.52 3.38 -23.95
C LYS A 134 5.95 3.87 -24.16
N GLY A 135 6.85 2.94 -24.45
CA GLY A 135 8.22 3.23 -24.91
C GLY A 135 9.26 2.95 -23.83
N TYR A 136 10.01 1.86 -24.03
CA TYR A 136 11.05 1.32 -23.15
C TYR A 136 10.51 0.76 -21.82
N GLY A 137 10.62 -0.57 -21.66
CA GLY A 137 10.09 -1.35 -20.53
C GLY A 137 10.74 -1.09 -19.17
N ILE A 138 10.84 0.17 -18.76
CA ILE A 138 11.30 0.62 -17.47
C ILE A 138 10.07 0.91 -16.62
N GLU A 139 10.01 0.30 -15.44
CA GLU A 139 8.91 0.48 -14.50
C GLU A 139 8.81 1.97 -14.12
N ILE A 140 7.62 2.58 -14.16
CA ILE A 140 7.43 4.01 -13.83
C ILE A 140 8.07 4.37 -12.47
N GLY A 141 8.10 3.42 -11.53
CA GLY A 141 8.67 3.60 -10.18
C GLY A 141 10.15 3.25 -10.04
N SER A 142 10.75 2.67 -11.08
CA SER A 142 12.19 2.38 -11.11
C SER A 142 13.02 3.59 -11.54
N ASP A 143 12.40 4.59 -12.18
CA ASP A 143 13.05 5.84 -12.52
C ASP A 143 12.63 6.98 -11.57
N PRO A 144 13.53 7.49 -10.72
CA PRO A 144 13.26 8.62 -9.83
C PRO A 144 12.76 9.88 -10.53
N GLU A 145 13.11 10.09 -11.81
CA GLU A 145 12.63 11.27 -12.55
C GLU A 145 11.15 11.17 -12.92
N ASN A 146 10.67 9.97 -13.30
CA ASN A 146 9.24 9.71 -13.49
C ASN A 146 8.47 9.85 -12.17
N VAL A 147 9.04 9.36 -11.07
CA VAL A 147 8.47 9.56 -9.72
C VAL A 147 8.36 11.05 -9.40
N SER A 148 9.42 11.81 -9.65
CA SER A 148 9.47 13.25 -9.47
C SER A 148 8.36 13.96 -10.26
N GLU A 149 8.28 13.70 -11.57
CA GLU A 149 7.32 14.34 -12.47
C GLU A 149 5.87 14.07 -12.05
N ILE A 150 5.52 12.80 -11.77
CA ILE A 150 4.15 12.43 -11.38
C ILE A 150 3.79 13.03 -10.03
N VAL A 151 4.68 12.94 -9.03
CA VAL A 151 4.40 13.46 -7.69
C VAL A 151 4.26 14.98 -7.70
N GLU A 152 5.11 15.70 -8.43
CA GLU A 152 5.04 17.16 -8.58
C GLU A 152 3.75 17.61 -9.24
N ALA A 153 3.37 16.97 -10.35
CA ALA A 153 2.15 17.31 -11.08
C ALA A 153 0.89 17.06 -10.23
N VAL A 154 0.83 15.94 -9.52
CA VAL A 154 -0.33 15.61 -8.66
C VAL A 154 -0.37 16.50 -7.43
N SER A 155 0.73 16.64 -6.70
CA SER A 155 0.78 17.42 -5.46
C SER A 155 0.48 18.91 -5.70
N GLY A 156 0.87 19.45 -6.86
CA GLY A 156 0.54 20.81 -7.27
C GLY A 156 -0.91 21.01 -7.74
N SER A 157 -1.66 19.94 -8.00
CA SER A 157 -3.02 19.98 -8.54
C SER A 157 -4.12 19.73 -7.50
N ILE A 158 -3.78 19.20 -6.31
CA ILE A 158 -4.74 18.81 -5.29
C ILE A 158 -4.41 19.40 -3.91
N LYS A 159 -5.37 19.40 -2.98
CA LYS A 159 -5.19 19.90 -1.60
C LYS A 159 -5.00 18.77 -0.59
N ILE A 160 -5.61 17.61 -0.84
CA ILE A 160 -5.47 16.43 0.01
C ILE A 160 -4.03 15.87 -0.09
N PRO A 161 -3.49 15.26 0.99
CA PRO A 161 -2.11 14.80 1.01
C PRO A 161 -1.86 13.68 -0.01
N VAL A 162 -0.66 13.72 -0.59
CA VAL A 162 -0.15 12.70 -1.51
C VAL A 162 0.76 11.73 -0.75
N ILE A 163 0.51 10.43 -0.93
CA ILE A 163 1.35 9.34 -0.44
C ILE A 163 1.96 8.65 -1.67
N ALA A 164 3.27 8.45 -1.71
CA ALA A 164 3.93 7.76 -2.82
C ALA A 164 4.15 6.27 -2.47
N LYS A 165 3.52 5.35 -3.23
CA LYS A 165 3.73 3.90 -3.09
C LYS A 165 4.79 3.42 -4.07
N LEU A 166 5.93 2.98 -3.55
CA LEU A 166 7.10 2.61 -4.35
C LEU A 166 7.25 1.09 -4.45
N GLY A 167 7.70 0.63 -5.62
CA GLY A 167 8.12 -0.75 -5.84
C GLY A 167 9.60 -0.93 -5.49
N LEU A 168 10.03 -2.19 -5.36
CA LEU A 168 11.43 -2.53 -5.12
C LEU A 168 12.28 -2.16 -6.35
N SER A 169 13.31 -1.35 -6.16
CA SER A 169 14.34 -1.06 -7.16
C SER A 169 15.69 -0.80 -6.47
N ASP A 170 16.77 -0.85 -7.25
CA ASP A 170 18.11 -0.43 -6.83
C ASP A 170 18.21 1.08 -6.56
N ARG A 171 17.32 1.88 -7.17
CA ARG A 171 17.24 3.34 -7.01
C ARG A 171 16.15 3.80 -6.05
N ILE A 172 15.57 2.89 -5.25
CA ILE A 172 14.40 3.19 -4.40
C ILE A 172 14.64 4.32 -3.40
N LEU A 173 15.85 4.44 -2.84
CA LEU A 173 16.22 5.57 -1.97
C LEU A 173 16.12 6.91 -2.71
N ARG A 174 16.61 6.97 -3.94
CA ARG A 174 16.52 8.17 -4.78
C ARG A 174 15.09 8.45 -5.20
N SER A 175 14.28 7.43 -5.51
CA SER A 175 12.84 7.58 -5.77
C SER A 175 12.09 8.12 -4.56
N ALA A 176 12.41 7.64 -3.36
CA ALA A 176 11.82 8.12 -2.10
C ALA A 176 12.19 9.59 -1.83
N GLU A 177 13.46 9.96 -1.97
CA GLU A 177 13.94 11.34 -1.87
C GLU A 177 13.19 12.25 -2.86
N LYS A 178 13.11 11.85 -4.13
CA LYS A 178 12.39 12.61 -5.17
C LYS A 178 10.90 12.77 -4.88
N ALA A 179 10.23 11.72 -4.43
CA ALA A 179 8.82 11.81 -4.05
C ALA A 179 8.62 12.84 -2.92
N LEU A 180 9.47 12.82 -1.90
CA LEU A 180 9.38 13.75 -0.77
C LEU A 180 9.70 15.20 -1.20
N GLU A 181 10.77 15.40 -1.99
CA GLU A 181 11.13 16.72 -2.56
C GLU A 181 9.98 17.33 -3.36
N LYS A 182 9.21 16.50 -4.07
CA LYS A 182 8.11 16.91 -4.96
C LYS A 182 6.74 16.94 -4.30
N GLY A 183 6.68 16.79 -2.98
CA GLY A 183 5.48 17.09 -2.19
C GLY A 183 4.71 15.88 -1.69
N ALA A 184 5.19 14.65 -1.87
CA ALA A 184 4.65 13.51 -1.13
C ALA A 184 4.83 13.76 0.38
N LYS A 185 3.78 13.50 1.16
CA LYS A 185 3.74 13.70 2.61
C LYS A 185 4.07 12.44 3.40
N ALA A 186 3.93 11.28 2.76
CA ALA A 186 4.32 9.99 3.31
C ALA A 186 4.70 9.03 2.17
N LEU A 187 5.33 7.92 2.54
CA LEU A 187 5.68 6.83 1.63
C LEU A 187 4.94 5.54 2.02
N THR A 188 4.54 4.74 1.04
CA THR A 188 4.09 3.35 1.26
C THR A 188 5.10 2.39 0.65
N LEU A 189 5.67 1.51 1.47
CA LEU A 189 6.82 0.68 1.12
C LEU A 189 6.59 -0.77 1.57
N ILE A 190 6.52 -1.78 0.70
CA ILE A 190 6.74 -1.79 -0.76
C ILE A 190 5.56 -2.39 -1.55
N ASN A 191 5.52 -2.10 -2.85
CA ASN A 191 4.69 -2.87 -3.76
C ASN A 191 5.24 -4.31 -3.97
N THR A 192 4.47 -5.15 -4.65
CA THR A 192 4.83 -6.55 -4.95
C THR A 192 6.13 -6.66 -5.75
N ILE A 193 6.84 -7.77 -5.60
CA ILE A 193 8.13 -8.03 -6.27
C ILE A 193 7.89 -8.88 -7.54
N LYS A 194 8.45 -8.49 -8.69
CA LYS A 194 8.28 -9.25 -9.94
C LYS A 194 8.77 -10.70 -9.80
N ALA A 195 7.94 -11.66 -10.18
CA ALA A 195 8.20 -13.09 -10.07
C ALA A 195 7.57 -13.89 -11.21
N LEU A 196 8.05 -15.12 -11.37
CA LEU A 196 7.58 -16.12 -12.34
C LEU A 196 7.38 -17.45 -11.61
N VAL A 197 6.31 -18.15 -11.96
CA VAL A 197 6.12 -19.56 -11.59
C VAL A 197 5.84 -20.36 -12.86
N ILE A 198 6.53 -21.50 -12.99
CA ILE A 198 6.43 -22.41 -14.12
C ILE A 198 5.80 -23.71 -13.63
N ASP A 199 4.79 -24.18 -14.34
CA ASP A 199 4.27 -25.52 -14.15
C ASP A 199 5.21 -26.51 -14.86
N VAL A 200 5.78 -27.44 -14.09
CA VAL A 200 6.86 -28.33 -14.55
C VAL A 200 6.37 -29.45 -15.46
N TYR A 201 5.06 -29.73 -15.49
CA TYR A 201 4.48 -30.78 -16.33
C TYR A 201 4.08 -30.25 -17.71
N SER A 202 3.50 -29.06 -17.75
CA SER A 202 3.15 -28.34 -18.97
C SER A 202 4.33 -27.55 -19.55
N MET A 203 5.41 -27.35 -18.78
CA MET A 203 6.59 -26.56 -19.13
C MET A 203 6.26 -25.11 -19.53
N LYS A 204 5.23 -24.54 -18.91
CA LYS A 204 4.72 -23.19 -19.24
C LYS A 204 4.62 -22.32 -17.98
N PRO A 205 4.74 -20.99 -18.12
CA PRO A 205 4.34 -20.06 -17.07
C PRO A 205 2.89 -20.34 -16.65
N ILE A 206 2.62 -20.35 -15.34
CA ILE A 206 1.25 -20.56 -14.84
C ILE A 206 0.36 -19.37 -15.19
N LEU A 207 0.87 -18.14 -15.05
CA LEU A 207 0.10 -16.92 -15.33
C LEU A 207 0.09 -16.60 -16.83
N THR A 208 -1.04 -16.15 -17.35
CA THR A 208 -1.18 -15.72 -18.76
C THR A 208 -0.25 -14.56 -19.10
N ASN A 209 -0.03 -13.66 -18.16
CA ASN A 209 0.89 -12.53 -18.29
C ASN A 209 2.37 -12.91 -18.12
N ILE A 210 2.68 -14.21 -17.97
CA ILE A 210 4.00 -14.80 -17.70
C ILE A 210 4.53 -14.40 -16.32
N PHE A 211 4.74 -13.11 -16.10
CA PHE A 211 5.19 -12.53 -14.85
C PHE A 211 4.00 -12.02 -14.02
N GLY A 212 4.16 -12.04 -12.70
CA GLY A 212 3.27 -11.38 -11.76
C GLY A 212 4.03 -10.78 -10.59
N GLY A 213 3.32 -10.13 -9.68
CA GLY A 213 3.85 -9.60 -8.44
C GLY A 213 3.75 -10.62 -7.31
N LEU A 214 4.88 -11.01 -6.74
CA LEU A 214 5.01 -11.78 -5.51
C LEU A 214 4.67 -10.90 -4.30
N SER A 215 3.81 -11.44 -3.46
CA SER A 215 3.35 -10.87 -2.19
C SER A 215 3.25 -11.97 -1.12
N GLY A 216 2.88 -11.57 0.10
CA GLY A 216 2.75 -12.48 1.24
C GLY A 216 4.08 -12.66 2.01
N PRO A 217 4.11 -13.58 3.00
CA PRO A 217 5.24 -13.75 3.91
C PRO A 217 6.64 -13.78 3.25
N PRO A 218 6.83 -14.36 2.04
CA PRO A 218 8.15 -14.42 1.41
C PRO A 218 8.83 -13.07 1.14
N ILE A 219 8.08 -11.96 1.07
CA ILE A 219 8.65 -10.63 0.82
C ILE A 219 8.89 -9.82 2.11
N HIS A 220 8.48 -10.33 3.28
CA HIS A 220 8.48 -9.54 4.52
C HIS A 220 9.87 -9.01 4.91
N PRO A 221 10.94 -9.83 4.96
CA PRO A 221 12.27 -9.33 5.33
C PRO A 221 12.82 -8.29 4.35
N ILE A 222 12.45 -8.40 3.07
CA ILE A 222 12.84 -7.43 2.04
C ILE A 222 12.13 -6.09 2.30
N ALA A 223 10.83 -6.13 2.62
CA ALA A 223 10.05 -4.94 2.90
C ALA A 223 10.52 -4.24 4.18
N VAL A 224 10.79 -4.98 5.25
CA VAL A 224 11.33 -4.43 6.52
C VAL A 224 12.69 -3.77 6.29
N ARG A 225 13.60 -4.40 5.53
CA ARG A 225 14.87 -3.80 5.13
C ARG A 225 14.68 -2.46 4.43
N ILE A 226 13.78 -2.38 3.46
CA ILE A 226 13.51 -1.14 2.73
C ILE A 226 12.97 -0.05 3.66
N VAL A 227 12.01 -0.37 4.53
CA VAL A 227 11.48 0.60 5.51
C VAL A 227 12.60 1.11 6.41
N TYR A 228 13.45 0.21 6.92
CA TYR A 228 14.59 0.54 7.77
C TYR A 228 15.59 1.47 7.06
N GLU A 229 16.00 1.14 5.84
CA GLU A 229 16.95 1.93 5.06
C GLU A 229 16.40 3.32 4.74
N ILE A 230 15.16 3.42 4.24
CA ILE A 230 14.54 4.70 3.91
C ILE A 230 14.31 5.56 5.15
N TYR A 231 13.85 4.96 6.25
CA TYR A 231 13.66 5.69 7.50
C TYR A 231 14.98 6.20 8.08
N ARG A 232 16.06 5.41 7.99
CA ARG A 232 17.40 5.82 8.46
C ARG A 232 17.88 7.07 7.75
N GLU A 233 17.79 7.08 6.42
CA GLU A 233 18.36 8.15 5.59
C GLU A 233 17.47 9.39 5.54
N LEU A 234 16.14 9.23 5.45
CA LEU A 234 15.21 10.32 5.14
C LEU A 234 14.24 10.67 6.29
N LYS A 235 14.06 9.77 7.26
CA LYS A 235 13.10 9.87 8.38
C LYS A 235 11.69 10.37 7.98
N PRO A 236 11.09 9.91 6.86
CA PRO A 236 9.76 10.36 6.48
C PRO A 236 8.69 9.62 7.28
N GLU A 237 7.44 10.03 7.11
CA GLU A 237 6.33 9.19 7.53
C GLU A 237 6.16 8.00 6.57
N ILE A 238 6.13 6.78 7.11
CA ILE A 238 6.09 5.55 6.33
C ILE A 238 4.88 4.70 6.71
N ILE A 239 4.19 4.19 5.70
CA ILE A 239 3.28 3.06 5.78
C ILE A 239 4.04 1.80 5.30
N GLY A 240 4.33 0.88 6.21
CA GLY A 240 4.95 -0.41 5.89
C GLY A 240 3.95 -1.36 5.22
N VAL A 241 4.37 -2.11 4.21
CA VAL A 241 3.54 -3.12 3.58
C VAL A 241 4.41 -4.20 2.94
N GLY A 242 4.02 -5.45 3.13
CA GLY A 242 4.70 -6.60 2.54
C GLY A 242 4.79 -7.75 3.53
N GLY A 243 4.04 -8.81 3.25
CA GLY A 243 4.14 -10.08 3.97
C GLY A 243 3.67 -10.13 5.42
N VAL A 244 2.92 -9.12 5.88
CA VAL A 244 2.30 -9.12 7.21
C VAL A 244 1.30 -10.25 7.36
N SER A 245 1.52 -11.08 8.36
CA SER A 245 0.76 -12.28 8.68
C SER A 245 0.50 -12.46 10.19
N ASP A 246 1.27 -11.80 11.05
CA ASP A 246 1.00 -11.73 12.49
C ASP A 246 1.43 -10.37 13.10
N TRP A 247 1.39 -10.29 14.44
CA TRP A 247 1.76 -9.08 15.18
C TRP A 247 3.26 -8.78 15.17
N ARG A 248 4.12 -9.80 15.04
CA ARG A 248 5.57 -9.61 14.99
C ARG A 248 5.94 -8.90 13.70
N ASP A 249 5.32 -9.29 12.59
CA ASP A 249 5.52 -8.61 11.30
C ASP A 249 5.15 -7.12 11.39
N VAL A 250 4.09 -6.77 12.13
CA VAL A 250 3.73 -5.37 12.38
C VAL A 250 4.74 -4.68 13.28
N ALA A 251 5.16 -5.34 14.36
CA ALA A 251 6.19 -4.81 15.26
C ALA A 251 7.50 -4.55 14.52
N GLU A 252 7.95 -5.45 13.64
CA GLU A 252 9.14 -5.26 12.81
C GLU A 252 9.05 -4.01 11.94
N PHE A 253 7.93 -3.78 11.26
CA PHE A 253 7.72 -2.55 10.48
C PHE A 253 7.77 -1.29 11.35
N ILE A 254 7.13 -1.31 12.52
CA ILE A 254 7.11 -0.16 13.44
C ILE A 254 8.52 0.13 13.98
N LEU A 255 9.21 -0.90 14.45
CA LEU A 255 10.59 -0.81 14.93
C LEU A 255 11.55 -0.32 13.84
N ALA A 256 11.29 -0.67 12.58
CA ALA A 256 12.04 -0.20 11.42
C ALA A 256 11.73 1.25 11.02
N GLY A 257 10.63 1.84 11.49
CA GLY A 257 10.29 3.25 11.24
C GLY A 257 8.91 3.52 10.64
N ALA A 258 8.08 2.49 10.41
CA ALA A 258 6.72 2.70 9.94
C ALA A 258 5.81 3.24 11.07
N LYS A 259 4.95 4.21 10.75
CA LYS A 259 3.87 4.67 11.66
C LYS A 259 2.60 3.86 11.49
N ALA A 260 2.35 3.37 10.29
CA ALA A 260 1.20 2.55 9.95
C ALA A 260 1.63 1.36 9.09
N VAL A 261 0.77 0.35 8.97
CA VAL A 261 1.06 -0.89 8.25
C VAL A 261 -0.16 -1.31 7.43
N GLN A 262 0.04 -1.60 6.14
CA GLN A 262 -1.00 -2.22 5.30
C GLN A 262 -0.87 -3.74 5.29
N ILE A 263 -2.02 -4.42 5.30
CA ILE A 263 -2.11 -5.87 5.19
C ILE A 263 -2.75 -6.23 3.84
N GLY A 264 -2.07 -7.06 3.06
CA GLY A 264 -2.49 -7.48 1.72
C GLY A 264 -2.97 -8.93 1.70
N THR A 265 -2.08 -9.83 1.26
CA THR A 265 -2.31 -11.26 1.04
C THR A 265 -3.01 -11.97 2.21
N ALA A 266 -2.66 -11.62 3.46
CA ALA A 266 -3.24 -12.28 4.62
C ALA A 266 -4.73 -11.95 4.82
N LEU A 267 -5.20 -10.75 4.44
CA LEU A 267 -6.62 -10.38 4.49
C LEU A 267 -7.50 -11.16 3.51
N ILE A 268 -6.91 -11.71 2.44
CA ILE A 268 -7.65 -12.58 1.51
C ILE A 268 -8.02 -13.89 2.22
N LYS A 269 -7.11 -14.41 3.05
CA LYS A 269 -7.24 -15.73 3.68
C LYS A 269 -7.93 -15.65 5.04
N LYS A 270 -7.74 -14.55 5.77
CA LYS A 270 -8.16 -14.43 7.17
C LYS A 270 -8.85 -13.09 7.44
N PRO A 271 -10.19 -13.06 7.38
CA PRO A 271 -11.02 -11.89 7.72
C PRO A 271 -10.70 -11.22 9.06
N ASP A 272 -10.49 -12.01 10.11
CA ASP A 272 -10.37 -11.54 11.50
C ASP A 272 -8.91 -11.29 11.94
N ILE A 273 -7.96 -11.24 11.00
CA ILE A 273 -6.53 -11.12 11.33
C ILE A 273 -6.18 -9.81 12.05
N ILE A 274 -6.84 -8.71 11.69
CA ILE A 274 -6.55 -7.40 12.27
C ILE A 274 -6.89 -7.39 13.78
N PRO A 275 -8.12 -7.74 14.22
CA PRO A 275 -8.42 -7.83 15.66
C PRO A 275 -7.44 -8.69 16.46
N GLU A 276 -7.01 -9.83 15.91
CA GLU A 276 -6.02 -10.70 16.56
C GLU A 276 -4.66 -10.01 16.71
N ILE A 277 -4.15 -9.41 15.62
CA ILE A 277 -2.90 -8.66 15.63
C ILE A 277 -2.95 -7.53 16.67
N LEU A 278 -4.06 -6.78 16.74
CA LEU A 278 -4.18 -5.67 17.69
C LEU A 278 -4.11 -6.13 19.14
N LYS A 279 -4.76 -7.26 19.46
CA LYS A 279 -4.69 -7.86 20.80
C LYS A 279 -3.25 -8.25 21.15
N ASP A 280 -2.55 -8.90 20.22
CA ASP A 280 -1.18 -9.35 20.49
C ASP A 280 -0.18 -8.19 20.52
N LEU A 281 -0.37 -7.14 19.72
CA LEU A 281 0.39 -5.90 19.84
C LEU A 281 0.23 -5.26 21.22
N GLN A 282 -0.99 -5.23 21.78
CA GLN A 282 -1.20 -4.72 23.14
C GLN A 282 -0.49 -5.56 24.20
N ASN A 283 -0.50 -6.90 24.06
CA ASN A 283 0.26 -7.78 24.95
C ASN A 283 1.75 -7.50 24.87
N TRP A 284 2.29 -7.39 23.65
CA TRP A 284 3.68 -7.03 23.43
C TRP A 284 4.05 -5.67 24.04
N MET A 285 3.19 -4.64 23.89
CA MET A 285 3.41 -3.33 24.52
C MET A 285 3.53 -3.41 26.05
N ILE A 286 2.74 -4.29 26.70
CA ILE A 286 2.84 -4.54 28.14
C ILE A 286 4.18 -5.19 28.48
N GLU A 287 4.59 -6.20 27.71
CA GLU A 287 5.84 -6.93 27.92
C GLU A 287 7.07 -6.02 27.83
N ILE A 288 7.07 -5.06 26.89
CA ILE A 288 8.18 -4.10 26.72
C ILE A 288 7.98 -2.79 27.49
N ASN A 289 6.94 -2.71 28.33
CA ASN A 289 6.64 -1.57 29.22
C ASN A 289 6.51 -0.21 28.49
N ILE A 290 5.80 -0.18 27.36
CA ILE A 290 5.41 1.06 26.67
C ILE A 290 3.90 1.28 26.75
N LYS A 291 3.45 2.54 26.64
CA LYS A 291 2.01 2.88 26.70
C LYS A 291 1.46 3.34 25.38
N ASP A 292 2.32 3.85 24.50
CA ASP A 292 1.96 4.33 23.18
C ASP A 292 2.84 3.63 22.13
N ILE A 293 2.21 3.02 21.13
CA ILE A 293 2.91 2.33 20.04
C ILE A 293 3.89 3.25 19.29
N ASN A 294 3.63 4.56 19.30
CA ASN A 294 4.50 5.54 18.66
C ASN A 294 5.86 5.70 19.37
N GLU A 295 6.00 5.24 20.63
CA GLU A 295 7.28 5.30 21.38
C GLU A 295 8.40 4.47 20.74
N VAL A 296 8.02 3.41 20.02
CA VAL A 296 8.95 2.44 19.43
C VAL A 296 9.12 2.59 17.92
N VAL A 297 8.51 3.62 17.31
CA VAL A 297 8.72 3.91 15.88
C VAL A 297 10.19 4.21 15.63
N GLY A 298 10.83 3.38 14.80
CA GLY A 298 12.24 3.49 14.46
C GLY A 298 13.20 3.13 15.61
N ALA A 299 12.74 2.43 16.65
CA ALA A 299 13.59 2.08 17.79
C ALA A 299 14.77 1.17 17.41
N ALA A 300 14.68 0.38 16.33
CA ALA A 300 15.79 -0.43 15.85
C ALA A 300 16.97 0.40 15.30
N LEU A 301 16.79 1.70 15.10
CA LEU A 301 17.83 2.63 14.62
C LEU A 301 18.50 3.43 15.73
N LYS A 302 18.00 3.35 16.97
CA LYS A 302 18.55 4.06 18.12
C LYS A 302 19.65 3.19 18.73
N SER A 303 20.89 3.39 18.28
CA SER A 303 22.10 2.90 18.95
C SER A 303 22.49 3.83 20.10
#